data_AF-A0A0G0H2S0-F1
#
_entry.id   AF-A0A0G0H2S0-F1
#
_cell.length_a   1.000
_cell.length_b   1.000
_cell.length_c   1.000
_cell.angle_alpha   90.00
_cell.angle_beta   90.00
_cell.angle_gamma   90.00
#
_symmetry.space_group_name_H-M   'P 1'
#
loop_
_entity.id
_entity.type
_entity.pdbx_description
1 polymer ?
#
loop_
_entity_poly.entity_id
_entity_poly.type
_entity_poly.pdbx_seq_one_letter_code
_entity_poly.pdbx_strand_id
1 'polypeptide(L)'
;MTWDTDKAEFMRKNHPNAQFEYFEKSGHKIFADEPVKFFALLKTFIESALRTSYACKPGNRLVFSEPPSPLMRKFAVVRSMPQSEANKKALLECYELAIQESPFDKSIWGPMAFHLIKNKCYEQALSSLINADEYMKQSSPDNWAMYNYFFKAWQGHMLDILGKRDEAIARYQIALQTLTSTPCDDFFGIKINKQWIEEHLTKPFQI
;
A
#
# COMPACT_ATOMS: atom_id res chain seq x y z
N MET A 1 -17.11 0.12 -15.33
CA MET A 1 -18.53 0.15 -14.91
C MET A 1 -19.11 1.48 -15.36
N THR A 2 -19.92 1.49 -16.42
CA THR A 2 -20.62 2.71 -16.86
C THR A 2 -21.89 2.85 -16.04
N TRP A 3 -22.07 4.05 -15.46
CA TRP A 3 -23.27 4.43 -14.73
C TRP A 3 -24.25 5.05 -15.72
N ASP A 4 -25.24 4.26 -16.15
CA ASP A 4 -26.35 4.69 -16.99
C ASP A 4 -27.48 5.29 -16.13
N THR A 5 -28.37 6.04 -16.77
CA THR A 5 -29.55 6.66 -16.16
C THR A 5 -30.48 5.63 -15.51
N ASP A 6 -30.49 4.41 -16.02
CA ASP A 6 -31.36 3.32 -15.59
C ASP A 6 -31.05 2.87 -14.15
N LYS A 7 -29.78 2.93 -13.73
CA LYS A 7 -29.37 2.62 -12.35
C LYS A 7 -29.82 3.67 -11.35
N ALA A 8 -29.87 4.94 -11.75
CA ALA A 8 -30.35 6.00 -10.87
C ALA A 8 -31.85 5.81 -10.57
N GLU A 9 -32.64 5.50 -11.59
CA GLU A 9 -34.07 5.17 -11.42
C GLU A 9 -34.26 3.89 -10.60
N PHE A 10 -33.47 2.85 -10.86
CA PHE A 10 -33.46 1.62 -10.06
C PHE A 10 -33.19 1.90 -8.57
N MET A 11 -32.18 2.72 -8.25
CA MET A 11 -31.85 3.06 -6.87
C MET A 11 -32.97 3.85 -6.20
N ARG A 12 -33.58 4.82 -6.89
CA ARG A 12 -34.74 5.57 -6.35
C ARG A 12 -35.94 4.67 -6.08
N LYS A 13 -36.21 3.72 -6.97
CA LYS A 13 -37.32 2.76 -6.81
C LYS A 13 -37.13 1.85 -5.61
N ASN A 14 -35.92 1.32 -5.39
CA ASN A 14 -35.63 0.36 -4.32
C ASN A 14 -35.30 1.03 -2.98
N HIS A 15 -34.81 2.28 -3.00
CA HIS A 15 -34.42 3.02 -1.82
C HIS A 15 -35.06 4.42 -1.84
N PRO A 16 -36.39 4.51 -1.62
CA PRO A 16 -37.14 5.76 -1.78
C PRO A 16 -36.72 6.86 -0.80
N ASN A 17 -36.03 6.51 0.29
CA ASN A 17 -35.50 7.45 1.27
C ASN A 17 -34.01 7.77 1.06
N ALA A 18 -33.36 7.22 0.05
CA ALA A 18 -31.97 7.51 -0.26
C ALA A 18 -31.86 8.72 -1.20
N GLN A 19 -30.93 9.62 -0.90
CA GLN A 19 -30.56 10.70 -1.79
C GLN A 19 -29.49 10.19 -2.78
N PHE A 20 -29.72 10.41 -4.08
CA PHE A 20 -28.79 10.05 -5.14
C PHE A 20 -28.27 11.31 -5.82
N GLU A 21 -26.95 11.47 -5.86
CA GLU A 21 -26.27 12.64 -6.41
C GLU A 21 -25.28 12.23 -7.50
N TYR A 22 -25.35 12.91 -8.64
CA TYR A 22 -24.49 12.62 -9.80
C TYR A 22 -23.36 13.65 -9.90
N PHE A 23 -22.14 13.18 -10.13
CA PHE A 23 -20.93 13.99 -10.26
C PHE A 23 -20.40 13.85 -11.69
N GLU A 24 -20.80 14.76 -12.58
CA GLU A 24 -20.59 14.65 -14.03
C GLU A 24 -19.12 14.74 -14.45
N LYS A 25 -18.28 15.38 -13.64
CA LYS A 25 -16.88 15.64 -13.95
C LYS A 25 -15.93 14.80 -13.10
N SER A 26 -16.46 13.83 -12.36
CA SER A 26 -15.69 13.02 -11.42
C SER A 26 -15.73 11.54 -11.79
N GLY A 27 -14.56 10.90 -11.72
CA GLY A 27 -14.45 9.45 -11.88
C GLY A 27 -14.41 8.76 -10.51
N HIS A 28 -13.20 8.45 -10.04
CA HIS A 28 -12.97 7.71 -8.79
C HIS A 28 -12.67 8.60 -7.58
N LYS A 29 -12.51 9.91 -7.76
CA LYS A 29 -12.06 10.83 -6.69
C LYS A 29 -12.98 12.06 -6.59
N ILE A 30 -14.27 11.84 -6.36
CA ILE A 30 -15.30 12.90 -6.25
C ILE A 30 -14.92 14.06 -5.30
N PHE A 31 -14.17 13.78 -4.24
CA PHE A 31 -13.70 14.78 -3.27
C PHE A 31 -12.52 15.63 -3.76
N ALA A 32 -11.85 15.23 -4.84
CA ALA A 32 -10.75 15.94 -5.46
C ALA A 32 -11.13 16.55 -6.82
N ASP A 33 -11.96 15.84 -7.59
CA ASP A 33 -12.39 16.22 -8.94
C ASP A 33 -13.50 17.31 -8.87
N GLU A 34 -14.46 17.18 -7.96
CA GLU A 34 -15.55 18.16 -7.73
C GLU A 34 -15.71 18.51 -6.23
N PRO A 35 -14.65 19.02 -5.57
CA PRO A 35 -14.58 19.19 -4.11
C PRO A 35 -15.69 20.10 -3.58
N VAL A 36 -15.98 21.19 -4.30
CA VAL A 36 -16.98 22.18 -3.88
C VAL A 36 -18.37 21.54 -3.79
N LYS A 37 -18.77 20.80 -4.83
CA LYS A 37 -20.06 20.11 -4.87
C LYS A 37 -20.12 19.01 -3.81
N PHE A 38 -19.04 18.22 -3.69
CA PHE A 38 -18.98 17.11 -2.75
C PHE A 38 -19.11 17.56 -1.30
N PHE A 39 -18.27 18.52 -0.87
CA PHE A 39 -18.27 18.98 0.52
C PHE A 39 -19.53 19.79 0.87
N ALA A 40 -20.14 20.50 -0.08
CA ALA A 40 -21.42 21.16 0.14
C ALA A 40 -22.53 20.12 0.40
N LEU A 41 -22.65 19.10 -0.44
CA LEU A 41 -23.62 18.02 -0.27
C LEU A 41 -23.40 17.26 1.03
N LEU A 42 -22.15 16.91 1.35
CA LEU A 42 -21.80 16.22 2.59
C LEU A 42 -22.19 17.06 3.82
N LYS A 43 -21.92 18.36 3.78
CA LYS A 43 -22.30 19.27 4.87
C LYS A 43 -23.82 19.32 5.05
N THR A 44 -24.57 19.54 3.96
CA THR A 44 -26.04 19.55 4.01
C THR A 44 -26.59 18.22 4.51
N PHE A 45 -26.02 17.09 4.08
CA PHE A 45 -26.40 15.78 4.58
C PHE A 45 -26.19 15.65 6.09
N ILE A 46 -25.02 16.04 6.61
CA ILE A 46 -24.72 15.98 8.05
C ILE A 46 -25.66 16.89 8.86
N GLU A 47 -25.98 18.07 8.34
CA GLU A 47 -26.86 19.04 9.01
C GLU A 47 -28.33 18.62 8.98
N SER A 48 -28.79 18.01 7.89
CA SER A 48 -30.19 17.57 7.71
C SER A 48 -30.46 16.15 8.20
N ALA A 49 -29.43 15.34 8.40
CA ALA A 49 -29.56 14.00 8.94
C ALA A 49 -30.16 14.07 10.35
N LEU A 50 -31.38 13.53 10.49
CA LEU A 50 -31.99 13.30 11.80
C LEU A 50 -31.02 12.47 12.64
N ARG A 51 -30.59 13.00 13.79
CA ARG A 51 -29.87 12.23 14.80
C ARG A 51 -30.84 11.24 15.43
N THR A 52 -31.10 10.14 14.76
CA THR A 52 -31.85 9.05 15.37
C THR A 52 -30.87 8.26 16.25
N SER A 53 -31.22 8.03 17.51
CA SER A 53 -30.47 7.09 18.34
C SER A 53 -30.84 5.68 17.91
N TYR A 54 -30.02 5.05 17.08
CA TYR A 54 -30.20 3.65 16.74
C TYR A 54 -29.48 2.80 17.81
N ALA A 55 -30.18 1.85 18.43
CA ALA A 55 -29.51 0.78 19.14
C ALA A 55 -28.76 -0.07 18.11
N CYS A 56 -27.44 0.03 18.08
CA CYS A 56 -26.60 -0.75 17.18
C CYS A 56 -26.87 -2.24 17.39
N LYS A 57 -27.58 -2.89 16.45
CA LYS A 57 -27.80 -4.34 16.49
C LYS A 57 -26.45 -5.03 16.26
N PRO A 58 -26.05 -6.02 17.08
CA PRO A 58 -24.75 -6.67 16.98
C PRO A 58 -24.38 -7.18 15.57
N GLY A 59 -25.36 -7.63 14.80
CA GLY A 59 -25.18 -8.18 13.45
C GLY A 59 -24.98 -7.16 12.32
N ASN A 60 -25.18 -5.86 12.57
CA ASN A 60 -24.98 -4.78 11.59
C ASN A 60 -23.76 -3.92 11.89
N ARG A 61 -22.88 -4.36 12.81
CA ARG A 61 -21.54 -3.77 12.86
C ARG A 61 -20.87 -4.14 11.55
N LEU A 62 -20.68 -3.17 10.67
CA LEU A 62 -19.44 -3.15 9.90
C LEU A 62 -18.36 -3.42 10.95
N VAL A 63 -17.62 -4.51 10.78
CA VAL A 63 -16.47 -4.78 11.63
C VAL A 63 -15.53 -3.60 11.35
N PHE A 64 -15.70 -2.53 12.12
CA PHE A 64 -14.77 -1.42 12.11
C PHE A 64 -13.46 -2.08 12.51
N SER A 65 -12.54 -2.13 11.54
CA SER A 65 -11.19 -2.60 11.79
C SER A 65 -10.69 -1.93 13.06
N GLU A 66 -10.02 -2.68 13.92
CA GLU A 66 -9.38 -2.09 15.08
C GLU A 66 -8.59 -0.84 14.65
N PRO A 67 -8.60 0.22 15.47
CA PRO A 67 -7.87 1.42 15.13
C PRO A 67 -6.39 1.04 14.86
N PRO A 68 -5.76 1.60 13.82
CA PRO A 68 -4.39 1.27 13.50
C PRO A 68 -3.48 1.51 14.71
N SER A 69 -2.45 0.67 14.84
CA SER A 69 -1.49 0.77 15.93
C SER A 69 -0.87 2.18 16.02
N PRO A 70 -0.39 2.62 17.20
CA PRO A 70 0.33 3.89 17.33
C PRO A 70 1.44 4.05 16.29
N LEU A 71 2.22 2.99 16.05
CA LEU A 71 3.25 2.94 15.03
C LEU A 71 2.69 3.15 13.62
N MET A 72 1.61 2.45 13.25
CA MET A 72 0.99 2.59 11.92
C MET A 72 0.46 4.01 11.69
N ARG A 73 -0.11 4.65 12.71
CA ARG A 73 -0.52 6.06 12.64
C ARG A 73 0.67 7.00 12.47
N LYS A 74 1.75 6.82 13.25
CA LYS A 74 2.98 7.59 13.11
C LYS A 74 3.55 7.45 11.69
N PHE A 75 3.66 6.23 11.20
CA PHE A 75 4.16 5.96 9.86
C PHE A 75 3.26 6.52 8.75
N ALA A 76 1.94 6.50 8.93
CA ALA A 76 0.99 7.09 7.98
C ALA A 76 1.18 8.62 7.83
N VAL A 77 1.60 9.31 8.90
CA VAL A 77 2.00 10.73 8.85
C VAL A 77 3.37 10.88 8.19
N VAL A 78 4.36 10.06 8.57
CA VAL A 78 5.71 10.15 8.01
C VAL A 78 5.71 9.94 6.48
N ARG A 79 4.96 8.95 5.98
CA ARG A 79 4.90 8.65 4.54
C ARG A 79 4.27 9.77 3.69
N SER A 80 3.49 10.67 4.29
CA SER A 80 2.87 11.80 3.58
C SER A 80 3.71 13.07 3.62
N MET A 81 4.80 13.09 4.39
CA MET A 81 5.70 14.24 4.45
C MET A 81 6.53 14.36 3.15
N PRO A 82 6.87 15.59 2.72
CA PRO A 82 7.84 15.81 1.66
C PRO A 82 9.20 15.19 2.00
N GLN A 83 9.89 14.70 0.96
CA GLN A 83 11.22 14.15 1.11
C GLN A 83 12.18 15.21 1.65
N SER A 84 12.81 14.91 2.79
CA SER A 84 13.67 15.81 3.55
C SER A 84 14.46 15.03 4.59
N GLU A 85 15.52 15.62 5.15
CA GLU A 85 16.25 15.01 6.27
C GLU A 85 15.35 14.79 7.50
N ALA A 86 14.37 15.67 7.72
CA ALA A 86 13.37 15.50 8.77
C ALA A 86 12.48 14.27 8.52
N ASN A 87 12.00 14.08 7.28
CA ASN A 87 11.26 12.89 6.88
C ASN A 87 12.10 11.61 7.04
N LYS A 88 13.35 11.63 6.56
CA LYS A 88 14.29 10.51 6.68
C LYS A 88 14.52 10.12 8.13
N LYS A 89 14.75 11.10 9.01
CA LYS A 89 14.89 10.86 10.46
C LYS A 89 13.63 10.23 11.05
N ALA A 90 12.45 10.81 10.77
CA ALA A 90 11.19 10.29 11.30
C ALA A 90 10.88 8.87 10.78
N LEU A 91 11.27 8.55 9.54
CA LEU A 91 11.15 7.23 8.96
C LEU A 91 12.05 6.20 9.65
N LEU A 92 13.30 6.57 9.95
CA LEU A 92 14.21 5.73 10.71
C LEU A 92 13.71 5.51 12.14
N GLU A 93 13.12 6.52 12.79
CA GLU A 93 12.46 6.32 14.09
C GLU A 93 11.30 5.33 14.02
N CYS A 94 10.48 5.39 12.95
CA CYS A 94 9.42 4.39 12.73
C CYS A 94 10.01 2.98 12.55
N TYR A 95 11.12 2.86 11.84
CA TYR A 95 11.82 1.59 11.66
C TYR A 95 12.33 1.02 12.99
N GLU A 96 12.99 1.84 13.81
CA GLU A 96 13.47 1.41 15.14
C GLU A 96 12.31 0.99 16.06
N LEU A 97 11.22 1.76 16.06
CA LEU A 97 10.01 1.40 16.81
C LEU A 97 9.40 0.09 16.31
N ALA A 98 9.39 -0.17 15.00
CA ALA A 98 8.90 -1.43 14.44
C ALA A 98 9.73 -2.64 14.86
N ILE A 99 11.03 -2.47 15.11
CA ILE A 99 11.90 -3.53 15.63
C ILE A 99 11.64 -3.76 17.12
N GLN A 100 11.44 -2.70 17.89
CA GLN A 100 11.32 -2.75 19.35
C GLN A 100 9.92 -3.17 19.83
N GLU A 101 8.88 -2.69 19.17
CA GLU A 101 7.50 -3.02 19.53
C GLU A 101 7.18 -4.44 19.09
N SER A 102 6.67 -5.27 20.01
CA SER A 102 6.07 -6.55 19.69
C SER A 102 4.95 -6.85 20.69
N PRO A 103 3.72 -7.17 20.24
CA PRO A 103 3.28 -7.25 18.85
C PRO A 103 3.02 -5.86 18.24
N PHE A 104 3.21 -5.74 16.92
CA PHE A 104 2.78 -4.59 16.12
C PHE A 104 2.21 -5.07 14.78
N ASP A 105 1.62 -4.15 14.03
CA ASP A 105 1.09 -4.42 12.70
C ASP A 105 2.24 -4.62 11.69
N LYS A 106 2.56 -5.90 11.42
CA LYS A 106 3.61 -6.31 10.48
C LYS A 106 3.31 -5.94 9.02
N SER A 107 2.08 -5.55 8.68
CA SER A 107 1.75 -5.09 7.32
C SER A 107 2.49 -3.80 6.93
N ILE A 108 3.05 -3.08 7.90
CA ILE A 108 3.84 -1.86 7.70
C ILE A 108 5.15 -2.10 6.93
N TRP A 109 5.74 -3.30 6.99
CA TRP A 109 7.09 -3.55 6.51
C TRP A 109 7.27 -3.30 5.01
N GLY A 110 6.30 -3.72 4.19
CA GLY A 110 6.35 -3.52 2.74
C GLY A 110 6.33 -2.04 2.35
N PRO A 111 5.30 -1.27 2.76
CA PRO A 111 5.28 0.17 2.56
C PRO A 111 6.51 0.89 3.13
N MET A 112 7.00 0.48 4.30
CA MET A 112 8.17 1.08 4.94
C MET A 112 9.43 0.89 4.10
N ALA A 113 9.66 -0.32 3.57
CA ALA A 113 10.79 -0.62 2.70
C ALA A 113 10.89 0.36 1.52
N PHE A 114 9.79 0.60 0.81
CA PHE A 114 9.82 1.50 -0.35
C PHE A 114 10.05 2.98 0.01
N HIS A 115 9.61 3.42 1.18
CA HIS A 115 9.93 4.77 1.65
C HIS A 115 11.40 4.87 2.08
N LEU A 116 11.99 3.81 2.61
CA LEU A 116 13.41 3.74 2.95
C LEU A 116 14.27 3.74 1.69
N ILE A 117 13.87 3.03 0.64
CA ILE A 117 14.50 3.06 -0.70
C ILE A 117 14.51 4.49 -1.26
N LYS A 118 13.36 5.19 -1.23
CA LYS A 118 13.27 6.60 -1.64
C LYS A 118 14.29 7.48 -0.94
N ASN A 119 14.50 7.24 0.35
CA ASN A 119 15.40 8.00 1.21
C ASN A 119 16.84 7.47 1.24
N LYS A 120 17.17 6.50 0.37
CA LYS A 120 18.50 5.88 0.25
C LYS A 120 18.99 5.22 1.55
N CYS A 121 18.07 4.72 2.38
CA CYS A 121 18.36 3.95 3.58
C CYS A 121 18.33 2.45 3.23
N TYR A 122 19.34 1.99 2.49
CA TYR A 122 19.28 0.68 1.80
C TYR A 122 19.38 -0.52 2.75
N GLU A 123 20.12 -0.42 3.85
CA GLU A 123 20.21 -1.47 4.86
C GLU A 123 18.87 -1.70 5.56
N GLN A 124 18.23 -0.62 6.01
CA GLN A 124 16.91 -0.68 6.66
C GLN A 124 15.83 -1.10 5.65
N ALA A 125 15.94 -0.66 4.39
CA ALA A 125 15.05 -1.10 3.33
C ALA A 125 15.15 -2.61 3.10
N LEU A 126 16.37 -3.16 3.01
CA LEU A 126 16.61 -4.60 2.87
C LEU A 126 16.00 -5.38 4.05
N SER A 127 16.28 -4.93 5.28
CA SER A 127 15.70 -5.53 6.48
C SER A 127 14.16 -5.51 6.46
N SER A 128 13.56 -4.38 6.05
CA SER A 128 12.11 -4.25 5.92
C SER A 128 11.53 -5.17 4.84
N LEU A 129 12.22 -5.34 3.71
CA LEU A 129 11.81 -6.28 2.65
C LEU A 129 11.84 -7.72 3.14
N ILE A 130 12.84 -8.10 3.94
CA ILE A 130 12.94 -9.45 4.53
C ILE A 130 11.79 -9.69 5.51
N ASN A 131 11.50 -8.74 6.40
CA ASN A 131 10.40 -8.85 7.34
C ASN A 131 9.02 -8.90 6.63
N ALA A 132 8.84 -8.11 5.57
CA ALA A 132 7.62 -8.12 4.76
C ALA A 132 7.40 -9.47 4.05
N ASP A 133 8.46 -10.02 3.47
CA ASP A 133 8.50 -11.32 2.80
C ASP A 133 8.12 -12.45 3.77
N GLU A 134 8.76 -12.49 4.95
CA GLU A 134 8.45 -13.47 6.00
C GLU A 134 7.01 -13.35 6.52
N TYR A 135 6.53 -12.12 6.74
CA TYR A 135 5.16 -11.89 7.18
C TYR A 135 4.15 -12.34 6.13
N MET A 136 4.35 -12.03 4.86
CA MET A 136 3.44 -12.45 3.79
C MET A 136 3.44 -13.97 3.64
N LYS A 137 4.60 -14.61 3.74
CA LYS A 137 4.72 -16.08 3.73
C LYS A 137 3.87 -16.75 4.82
N GLN A 138 3.79 -16.13 6.00
CA GLN A 138 3.01 -16.66 7.13
C GLN A 138 1.52 -16.33 7.03
N SER A 139 1.19 -15.08 6.66
CA SER A 139 -0.19 -14.57 6.69
C SER A 139 -1.00 -14.88 5.44
N SER A 140 -0.35 -15.07 4.29
CA SER A 140 -1.00 -15.34 3.01
C SER A 140 -0.08 -16.15 2.09
N PRO A 141 0.12 -17.46 2.34
CA PRO A 141 1.04 -18.31 1.57
C PRO A 141 0.78 -18.32 0.06
N ASP A 142 -0.48 -18.29 -0.36
CA ASP A 142 -0.87 -18.28 -1.78
C ASP A 142 -0.46 -16.98 -2.47
N ASN A 143 -0.74 -15.84 -1.83
CA ASN A 143 -0.27 -14.53 -2.31
C ASN A 143 1.26 -14.47 -2.31
N TRP A 144 1.89 -14.98 -1.25
CA TRP A 144 3.34 -15.04 -1.17
C TRP A 144 3.92 -15.84 -2.33
N ALA A 145 3.37 -17.02 -2.66
CA ALA A 145 3.84 -17.81 -3.80
C ALA A 145 3.77 -17.03 -5.13
N MET A 146 2.74 -16.19 -5.30
CA MET A 146 2.58 -15.32 -6.47
C MET A 146 3.57 -14.13 -6.49
N TYR A 147 3.87 -13.54 -5.33
CA TYR A 147 4.68 -12.30 -5.21
C TYR A 147 6.11 -12.53 -4.67
N ASN A 148 6.53 -13.75 -4.38
CA ASN A 148 7.85 -14.04 -3.83
C ASN A 148 8.97 -13.54 -4.77
N TYR A 149 8.81 -13.70 -6.08
CA TYR A 149 9.79 -13.20 -7.05
C TYR A 149 10.07 -11.70 -6.88
N PHE A 150 9.04 -10.92 -6.56
CA PHE A 150 9.12 -9.49 -6.37
C PHE A 150 9.95 -9.14 -5.13
N PHE A 151 9.67 -9.79 -4.00
CA PHE A 151 10.48 -9.61 -2.79
C PHE A 151 11.94 -9.99 -3.01
N LYS A 152 12.19 -11.09 -3.72
CA LYS A 152 13.56 -11.54 -4.02
C LYS A 152 14.27 -10.60 -4.98
N ALA A 153 13.61 -10.11 -6.02
CA ALA A 153 14.20 -9.14 -6.93
C ALA A 153 14.57 -7.83 -6.21
N TRP A 154 13.69 -7.30 -5.35
CA TRP A 154 13.98 -6.10 -4.56
C TRP A 154 15.06 -6.32 -3.48
N GLN A 155 15.08 -7.49 -2.83
CA GLN A 155 16.17 -7.86 -1.91
C GLN A 155 17.51 -7.91 -2.65
N GLY A 156 17.56 -8.54 -3.83
CA GLY A 156 18.75 -8.59 -4.67
C GLY A 156 19.22 -7.20 -5.10
N HIS A 157 18.27 -6.35 -5.47
CA HIS A 157 18.53 -4.97 -5.86
C HIS A 157 19.17 -4.14 -4.72
N MET A 158 18.64 -4.27 -3.49
CA MET A 158 19.25 -3.63 -2.31
C MET A 158 20.65 -4.18 -2.03
N LEU A 159 20.84 -5.49 -2.16
CA LEU A 159 22.14 -6.14 -1.93
C LEU A 159 23.20 -5.68 -2.94
N ASP A 160 22.85 -5.52 -4.21
CA ASP A 160 23.74 -4.96 -5.23
C ASP A 160 24.19 -3.54 -4.88
N ILE A 161 23.24 -2.68 -4.49
CA ILE A 161 23.53 -1.30 -4.06
C ILE A 161 24.48 -1.28 -2.86
N LEU A 162 24.33 -2.25 -1.95
CA LEU A 162 25.19 -2.41 -0.77
C LEU A 162 26.53 -3.11 -1.08
N GLY A 163 26.82 -3.43 -2.34
CA GLY A 163 28.05 -4.11 -2.77
C GLY A 163 28.10 -5.61 -2.41
N LYS A 164 26.99 -6.20 -1.98
CA LYS A 164 26.87 -7.60 -1.56
C LYS A 164 26.46 -8.49 -2.74
N ARG A 165 27.32 -8.56 -3.74
CA ARG A 165 26.99 -9.12 -5.06
C ARG A 165 26.60 -10.60 -5.02
N ASP A 166 27.31 -11.43 -4.26
CA ASP A 166 27.02 -12.86 -4.21
C ASP A 166 25.64 -13.13 -3.59
N GLU A 167 25.30 -12.40 -2.53
CA GLU A 167 23.98 -12.45 -1.92
C GLU A 167 22.90 -11.94 -2.90
N ALA A 168 23.19 -10.87 -3.65
CA ALA A 168 22.27 -10.33 -4.64
C ALA A 168 21.94 -11.33 -5.74
N ILE A 169 22.96 -11.99 -6.32
CA ILE A 169 22.81 -13.03 -7.34
C ILE A 169 21.94 -14.17 -6.80
N ALA A 170 22.16 -14.62 -5.56
CA ALA A 170 21.35 -15.66 -4.95
C ALA A 170 19.86 -15.26 -4.88
N ARG A 171 19.57 -13.99 -4.56
CA ARG A 171 18.18 -13.50 -4.56
C ARG A 171 17.59 -13.43 -5.96
N TYR A 172 18.32 -12.94 -6.96
CA TYR A 172 17.84 -12.90 -8.34
C TYR A 172 17.58 -14.30 -8.92
N GLN A 173 18.39 -15.30 -8.57
CA GLN A 173 18.17 -16.69 -8.98
C GLN A 173 16.84 -17.22 -8.44
N ILE A 174 16.53 -16.97 -7.16
CA ILE A 174 15.24 -17.34 -6.56
C ILE A 174 14.11 -16.56 -7.24
N ALA A 175 14.32 -15.27 -7.53
CA ALA A 175 13.33 -14.45 -8.23
C ALA A 175 13.00 -15.03 -9.61
N LEU A 176 14.02 -15.42 -10.38
CA LEU A 176 13.84 -16.01 -11.71
C LEU A 176 13.10 -17.36 -11.65
N GLN A 177 13.40 -18.19 -10.65
CA GLN A 177 12.74 -19.50 -10.46
C GLN A 177 11.27 -19.39 -10.05
N THR A 178 10.90 -18.30 -9.38
CA THR A 178 9.55 -18.08 -8.83
C THR A 178 8.74 -17.06 -9.64
N LEU A 179 9.30 -16.57 -10.75
CA LEU A 179 8.65 -15.60 -11.61
C LEU A 179 7.40 -16.21 -12.24
N THR A 180 6.25 -15.60 -11.97
CA THR A 180 4.99 -15.96 -12.63
C THR A 180 4.80 -15.10 -13.89
N SER A 181 3.93 -15.54 -14.80
CA SER A 181 3.68 -14.85 -16.08
C SER A 181 3.02 -13.47 -15.96
N THR A 182 2.66 -13.04 -14.75
CA THR A 182 2.01 -11.75 -14.50
C THR A 182 3.08 -10.70 -14.18
N PRO A 183 3.25 -9.66 -15.03
CA PRO A 183 4.19 -8.59 -14.75
C PRO A 183 3.84 -7.90 -13.43
N CYS A 184 4.84 -7.54 -12.63
CA CYS A 184 4.62 -6.62 -11.52
C CYS A 184 4.40 -5.20 -12.05
N ASP A 185 3.69 -4.40 -11.26
CA ASP A 185 3.56 -2.96 -11.46
C ASP A 185 4.93 -2.28 -11.51
N ASP A 186 4.97 -1.15 -12.20
CA ASP A 186 6.13 -0.28 -12.25
C ASP A 186 6.31 0.42 -10.90
N PHE A 187 7.37 0.05 -10.17
CA PHE A 187 7.81 0.76 -8.98
C PHE A 187 9.12 1.47 -9.30
N PHE A 188 9.16 2.79 -9.09
CA PHE A 188 10.35 3.63 -9.34
C PHE A 188 10.82 3.74 -10.80
N GLY A 189 9.95 3.46 -11.78
CA GLY A 189 10.37 3.34 -13.18
C GLY A 189 11.02 1.98 -13.49
N ILE A 190 11.01 1.04 -12.53
CA ILE A 190 11.63 -0.27 -12.66
C ILE A 190 10.54 -1.31 -12.89
N LYS A 191 10.53 -1.85 -14.11
CA LYS A 191 9.70 -2.99 -14.48
C LYS A 191 10.46 -4.30 -14.24
N ILE A 192 10.21 -4.92 -13.09
CA ILE A 192 10.79 -6.23 -12.77
C ILE A 192 10.10 -7.30 -13.62
N ASN A 193 10.76 -7.70 -14.70
CA ASN A 193 10.37 -8.80 -15.56
C ASN A 193 11.53 -9.80 -15.71
N LYS A 194 11.31 -10.88 -16.46
CA LYS A 194 12.35 -11.90 -16.72
C LYS A 194 13.65 -11.30 -17.24
N GLN A 195 13.54 -10.44 -18.26
CA GLN A 195 14.69 -9.79 -18.88
C GLN A 195 15.49 -8.95 -17.87
N TRP A 196 14.81 -8.14 -17.06
CA TRP A 196 15.44 -7.32 -16.03
C TRP A 196 16.21 -8.18 -15.02
N ILE A 197 15.63 -9.30 -14.57
CA ILE A 197 16.30 -10.22 -13.64
C ILE A 197 17.52 -10.88 -14.30
N GLU A 198 17.39 -11.34 -15.56
CA GLU A 198 18.50 -11.95 -16.31
C GLU A 198 19.66 -10.99 -16.54
N GLU A 199 19.38 -9.72 -16.86
CA GLU A 199 20.39 -8.67 -16.94
C GLU A 199 21.14 -8.51 -15.61
N HIS A 200 20.40 -8.45 -14.49
CA HIS A 200 20.97 -8.26 -13.16
C HIS A 200 21.63 -9.51 -12.57
N LEU A 201 21.43 -10.70 -13.15
CA LEU A 201 22.26 -11.87 -12.86
C LEU A 201 23.67 -11.72 -13.45
N THR A 202 23.80 -11.05 -14.60
CA THR A 202 25.08 -10.89 -15.29
C THR A 202 25.83 -9.61 -14.90
N LYS A 203 25.10 -8.53 -14.62
CA LYS A 203 25.66 -7.22 -14.30
C LYS A 203 25.12 -6.71 -12.97
N PRO A 204 25.96 -6.07 -12.13
CA PRO A 204 25.45 -5.42 -10.92
C PRO A 204 24.56 -4.23 -11.29
N PHE A 205 23.58 -3.94 -10.44
CA PHE A 205 22.83 -2.69 -10.55
C PHE A 205 23.76 -1.48 -10.38
N GLN A 206 23.60 -0.44 -11.21
CA GLN A 206 24.33 0.83 -11.12
C GLN A 206 23.36 1.98 -10.85
N ILE A 207 23.67 2.84 -9.87
CA ILE A 207 22.88 4.02 -9.47
C ILE A 207 23.26 5.23 -10.33
#